data_AF-A0A3B8WAQ7-F1
#
_entry.id   AF-A0A3B8WAQ7-F1
#
_cell.length_a   1.000
_cell.length_b   1.000
_cell.length_c   1.000
_cell.angle_alpha   90.00
_cell.angle_beta   90.00
_cell.angle_gamma   90.00
#
_symmetry.space_group_name_H-M   'P 1'
#
loop_
_entity.id
_entity.type
_entity.pdbx_description
1 polymer ?
#
loop_
_entity_poly.entity_id
_entity_poly.type
_entity_poly.pdbx_seq_one_letter_code
_entity_poly.pdbx_strand_id
1 'polypeptide(L)'
;DAARKELKESLLATAPLFAEMPFFLSEEFTIVDCCIAPILWRLPALGIELNEKQAKPLQKYMESIFAREGFKASLSDLEEDIRS
;
A
#
# COMPACT_ATOMS: atom_id res chain seq x y z
N ASP A 1 5.24 -18.87 -4.25
CA ASP A 1 6.22 -17.96 -4.89
C ASP A 1 5.71 -17.22 -6.12
N ALA A 2 5.09 -17.87 -7.11
CA ALA A 2 4.62 -17.19 -8.33
C ALA A 2 3.69 -15.99 -8.06
N ALA A 3 2.62 -16.18 -7.27
CA ALA A 3 1.67 -15.10 -6.94
C ALA A 3 2.31 -13.94 -6.15
N ARG A 4 3.28 -14.24 -5.27
CA ARG A 4 4.03 -13.22 -4.52
C ARG A 4 4.83 -12.34 -5.48
N LYS A 5 5.53 -12.98 -6.41
CA LYS A 5 6.33 -12.30 -7.43
C LYS A 5 5.45 -11.45 -8.33
N GLU A 6 4.34 -12.01 -8.82
CA GLU A 6 3.38 -11.32 -9.67
C GLU A 6 2.79 -10.08 -8.98
N LEU A 7 2.36 -10.21 -7.72
CA LEU A 7 1.86 -9.08 -6.93
C LEU A 7 2.93 -8.00 -6.77
N LYS A 8 4.16 -8.39 -6.44
CA LYS A 8 5.27 -7.44 -6.33
C LYS A 8 5.53 -6.71 -7.65
N GLU A 9 5.59 -7.43 -8.77
CA GLU A 9 5.81 -6.85 -10.09
C GLU A 9 4.66 -5.90 -10.49
N SER A 10 3.41 -6.27 -10.20
CA SER A 10 2.23 -5.43 -10.43
C SER A 10 2.26 -4.13 -9.61
N LEU A 11 2.63 -4.22 -8.32
CA LEU A 11 2.77 -3.05 -7.46
C LEU A 11 3.90 -2.12 -7.93
N LEU A 12 5.02 -2.68 -8.37
CA LEU A 12 6.13 -1.89 -8.91
C LEU A 12 5.76 -1.22 -10.24
N ALA A 13 5.00 -1.89 -11.09
CA ALA A 13 4.51 -1.33 -12.35
C ALA A 13 3.49 -0.19 -12.13
N THR A 14 2.70 -0.24 -11.06
CA THR A 14 1.73 0.82 -10.72
C THR A 14 2.35 1.99 -9.94
N ALA A 15 3.55 1.81 -9.36
CA ALA A 15 4.19 2.83 -8.54
C ALA A 15 4.29 4.23 -9.19
N PRO A 16 4.60 4.40 -10.49
CA PRO A 16 4.65 5.72 -11.13
C PRO A 16 3.33 6.50 -11.08
N LEU A 17 2.19 5.83 -11.01
CA LEU A 17 0.87 6.48 -10.97
C LEU A 17 0.72 7.38 -9.73
N PHE A 18 1.31 6.98 -8.61
CA PHE A 18 1.28 7.74 -7.35
C PHE A 18 2.25 8.94 -7.34
N ALA A 19 3.04 9.12 -8.41
CA ALA A 19 3.77 10.37 -8.63
C ALA A 19 2.90 11.42 -9.34
N GLU A 20 1.86 10.99 -10.06
CA GLU A 20 0.96 11.85 -10.82
C GLU A 20 -0.30 12.19 -10.01
N MET A 21 -0.88 11.21 -9.31
CA MET A 21 -2.08 11.39 -8.50
C MET A 21 -1.85 11.01 -7.03
N PRO A 22 -2.45 11.75 -6.07
CA PRO A 22 -2.27 11.51 -4.64
C PRO A 22 -2.97 10.24 -4.14
N PHE A 23 -4.01 9.79 -4.83
CA PHE A 23 -4.77 8.58 -4.52
C PHE A 23 -4.84 7.66 -5.74
N PHE A 24 -5.32 6.43 -5.56
CA PHE A 24 -5.32 5.43 -6.61
C PHE A 24 -6.19 5.88 -7.80
N LEU A 25 -5.54 6.33 -8.88
CA LEU A 25 -6.17 6.88 -10.08
C LEU A 25 -7.14 8.06 -9.80
N SER A 26 -6.93 8.81 -8.72
CA SER A 26 -7.83 9.88 -8.30
C SER A 26 -7.10 11.01 -7.56
N GLU A 27 -7.62 12.23 -7.67
CA GLU A 27 -7.22 13.39 -6.86
C GLU A 27 -7.86 13.38 -5.46
N GLU A 28 -8.93 12.61 -5.29
CA GLU A 28 -9.66 12.47 -4.04
C GLU A 28 -9.57 11.03 -3.50
N PHE A 29 -9.65 10.87 -2.19
CA PHE A 29 -9.69 9.57 -1.53
C PHE A 29 -11.01 8.85 -1.82
N THR A 30 -10.93 7.61 -2.31
CA THR A 30 -12.10 6.83 -2.74
C THR A 30 -12.14 5.43 -2.11
N ILE A 31 -13.19 4.66 -2.42
CA ILE A 31 -13.30 3.25 -2.02
C ILE A 31 -12.17 2.40 -2.60
N VAL A 32 -11.58 2.78 -3.73
CA VAL A 32 -10.46 2.03 -4.34
C VAL A 32 -9.26 2.03 -3.40
N ASP A 33 -8.99 3.17 -2.75
CA ASP A 33 -7.94 3.29 -1.73
C ASP A 33 -8.24 2.41 -0.50
N CYS A 34 -9.50 2.40 -0.05
CA CYS A 34 -9.93 1.51 1.04
C CYS A 34 -9.74 0.02 0.70
N CYS A 35 -9.90 -0.37 -0.55
CA CYS A 35 -9.72 -1.76 -0.99
C CYS A 35 -8.26 -2.18 -1.05
N ILE A 36 -7.35 -1.28 -1.48
CA ILE A 36 -5.93 -1.62 -1.65
C ILE A 36 -5.13 -1.46 -0.35
N ALA A 37 -5.52 -0.55 0.54
CA ALA A 37 -4.78 -0.25 1.76
C ALA A 37 -4.54 -1.48 2.67
N PRO A 38 -5.53 -2.36 2.95
CA PRO A 38 -5.29 -3.55 3.78
C PRO A 38 -4.31 -4.54 3.14
N ILE A 39 -4.28 -4.64 1.81
CA ILE A 39 -3.32 -5.48 1.07
C ILE A 39 -1.91 -4.92 1.24
N LEU A 40 -1.75 -3.61 1.05
CA LEU A 40 -0.48 -2.92 1.22
C LEU A 40 0.04 -3.00 2.66
N TRP A 41 -0.87 -2.94 3.65
CA TRP A 41 -0.52 -3.11 5.06
C TRP A 41 0.09 -4.49 5.33
N ARG A 42 -0.42 -5.54 4.68
CA ARG A 42 -0.01 -6.94 4.90
C ARG A 42 1.23 -7.39 4.13
N LEU A 43 1.84 -6.53 3.30
CA LEU A 43 3.02 -6.92 2.50
C LEU A 43 4.15 -7.59 3.32
N PRO A 44 4.51 -7.13 4.54
CA PRO A 44 5.52 -7.79 5.37
C PRO A 44 5.12 -9.22 5.75
N ALA A 45 3.88 -9.42 6.20
CA ALA A 45 3.33 -10.74 6.52
C ALA A 45 3.26 -11.67 5.30
N LEU A 46 3.13 -11.12 4.09
CA LEU A 46 3.17 -11.86 2.83
C LEU A 46 4.61 -12.16 2.35
N GLY A 47 5.64 -11.63 3.02
CA GLY A 47 7.03 -11.73 2.62
C GLY A 47 7.36 -10.92 1.35
N ILE A 48 6.65 -9.80 1.14
CA ILE A 48 6.88 -8.89 0.02
C ILE A 48 7.56 -7.63 0.53
N GLU A 49 8.79 -7.40 0.05
CA GLU A 49 9.54 -6.19 0.31
C GLU A 49 9.57 -5.30 -0.94
N LEU A 50 9.34 -4.00 -0.76
CA LEU A 50 9.32 -2.98 -1.81
C LEU A 50 10.55 -2.07 -1.71
N ASN A 51 11.76 -2.63 -1.56
CA ASN A 51 12.98 -1.85 -1.30
C ASN A 51 13.58 -1.18 -2.54
N GLU A 52 12.92 -1.29 -3.69
CA GLU A 52 13.38 -0.71 -4.94
C GLU A 52 13.14 0.80 -5.03
N LYS A 53 14.07 1.55 -5.64
CA LYS A 53 13.91 3.00 -5.88
C LYS A 53 12.60 3.35 -6.61
N GLN A 54 12.16 2.49 -7.52
CA GLN A 54 10.94 2.67 -8.29
C GLN A 54 9.67 2.57 -7.44
N ALA A 55 9.72 1.91 -6.28
CA ALA A 55 8.59 1.81 -5.36
C ALA A 55 8.35 3.08 -4.54
N LYS A 56 9.26 4.07 -4.60
CA LYS A 56 9.21 5.26 -3.74
C LYS A 56 7.89 6.04 -3.80
N PRO A 57 7.25 6.27 -4.96
CA PRO A 57 5.96 6.95 -4.97
C PRO A 57 4.85 6.12 -4.32
N LEU A 58 4.83 4.80 -4.56
CA LEU A 58 3.92 3.87 -3.88
C LEU A 58 4.14 3.85 -2.36
N GLN A 59 5.39 3.85 -1.89
CA GLN A 59 5.71 3.93 -0.46
C GLN A 59 5.16 5.21 0.18
N LYS A 60 5.31 6.36 -0.49
CA LYS A 60 4.72 7.63 -0.01
C LYS A 60 3.20 7.58 0.06
N TYR A 61 2.56 6.96 -0.94
CA TYR A 61 1.13 6.71 -0.92
C TYR A 61 0.74 5.81 0.27
N MET A 62 1.48 4.73 0.53
CA MET A 62 1.25 3.86 1.69
C MET A 62 1.35 4.65 2.99
N GLU A 63 2.40 5.46 3.16
CA GLU A 63 2.59 6.32 4.34
C GLU A 63 1.42 7.28 4.54
N SER A 64 0.95 7.94 3.47
CA SER A 64 -0.15 8.90 3.56
C SER A 64 -1.47 8.23 3.93
N ILE A 65 -1.76 7.06 3.35
CA ILE A 65 -2.96 6.28 3.64
C ILE A 65 -2.93 5.73 5.07
N PHE A 66 -1.81 5.15 5.50
CA PHE A 66 -1.69 4.56 6.84
C PHE A 66 -1.67 5.61 7.95
N ALA A 67 -1.28 6.84 7.64
CA ALA A 67 -1.33 7.95 8.59
C ALA A 67 -2.76 8.42 8.93
N ARG A 68 -3.76 8.11 8.08
CA ARG A 68 -5.15 8.57 8.24
C ARG A 68 -5.77 7.98 9.52
N GLU A 69 -6.45 8.82 10.29
CA GLU A 69 -7.15 8.39 11.52
C GLU A 69 -8.14 7.26 11.24
N GLY A 70 -8.90 7.36 10.15
CA GLY A 70 -9.85 6.31 9.75
C GLY A 70 -9.19 4.97 9.42
N PHE A 71 -7.97 4.97 8.88
CA PHE A 71 -7.23 3.73 8.64
C PHE A 71 -6.75 3.13 9.96
N LYS A 72 -6.08 3.93 10.80
CA LYS A 72 -5.60 3.49 12.12
C LYS A 72 -6.72 2.95 13.00
N ALA A 73 -7.84 3.65 13.06
CA ALA A 73 -9.02 3.23 13.83
C ALA A 73 -9.71 1.98 13.28
N SER A 74 -9.44 1.59 12.02
CA SER A 74 -10.00 0.37 11.42
C SER A 74 -9.17 -0.88 11.65
N LEU A 75 -7.91 -0.73 12.08
CA LEU A 75 -7.02 -1.85 12.35
C LEU A 75 -7.46 -2.56 13.63
N SER A 76 -7.49 -3.89 13.59
CA SER A 76 -7.50 -4.72 14.80
C SER A 76 -6.10 -4.80 15.42
N ASP A 77 -6.03 -5.16 16.71
CA ASP A 77 -4.75 -5.35 17.43
C ASP A 77 -3.79 -6.29 16.66
N LEU A 78 -4.32 -7.38 16.09
CA LEU A 78 -3.55 -8.34 15.30
C LEU A 78 -3.00 -7.73 14.00
N GLU A 79 -3.70 -6.77 13.41
CA GLU A 79 -3.23 -6.10 12.20
C GLU A 79 -2.22 -5.03 12.54
N GLU A 80 -2.42 -4.26 13.62
CA GLU A 80 -1.44 -3.28 14.10
C GLU A 80 -0.08 -3.94 14.33
N ASP A 81 -0.08 -5.16 14.90
CA ASP A 81 1.11 -5.96 15.16
C ASP A 81 1.92 -6.38 13.92
N ILE A 82 1.35 -6.29 12.71
CA ILE A 82 2.07 -6.64 11.47
C ILE A 82 3.24 -5.67 11.21
N ARG A 83 3.14 -4.44 11.72
CA ARG A 83 4.08 -3.33 11.44
C ARG A 83 4.54 -2.58 12.70
N SER A 84 4.27 -3.11 13.89
CA SER A 84 4.77 -2.57 15.15
C SER A 84 6.25 -2.86 15.39
#